data_AF-G7LLW1-F1
#
_entry.id   AF-G7LLW1-F1
#
_cell.length_a   1.000
_cell.length_b   1.000
_cell.length_c   1.000
_cell.angle_alpha   90.00
_cell.angle_beta   90.00
_cell.angle_gamma   90.00
#
_symmetry.space_group_name_H-M   'P 1'
#
loop_
_entity.id
_entity.type
_entity.pdbx_description
1 polymer ?
#
loop_
_entity_poly.entity_id
_entity_poly.type
_entity_poly.pdbx_seq_one_letter_code
_entity_poly.pdbx_strand_id
1 'polypeptide(L)'
;MAGANSHLQHVFIPQFWRKQLTVKTRTAATEYTPLSRHINLDDICITKVYRKIRNDHTFSCGNKFYFIESPIKHSIAHQKIEIRQGKNEQFSAYFAGRQLQVSEVTEPVKTSMEDIDVQKKLDVLALADKLGNFAEASCLSGVSRDTNYRHRRLLKEGGSNALKRQETPNLRHKNCTELSIENTVVQFSIEYPHLGQQKVALKVKAEYGMDISPGGVRSIWLRQNMNTTALRVARAKSIQQTA
;
A
#
# COMPACT_ATOMS: atom_id res chain seq x y z
N MET A 1 -1.59 -48.98 1.25
CA MET A 1 -1.56 -48.49 2.64
C MET A 1 -2.01 -49.51 3.70
N ALA A 2 -2.82 -50.53 3.36
CA ALA A 2 -3.29 -51.52 4.34
C ALA A 2 -2.17 -52.36 5.00
N GLY A 3 -1.12 -52.73 4.26
CA GLY A 3 -0.01 -53.54 4.78
C GLY A 3 0.84 -52.83 5.85
N ALA A 4 1.12 -51.53 5.66
CA ALA A 4 1.88 -50.75 6.64
C ALA A 4 1.09 -50.53 7.94
N ASN A 5 -0.21 -50.22 7.84
CA ASN A 5 -1.06 -50.11 9.03
C ASN A 5 -1.22 -51.47 9.74
N SER A 6 -1.35 -52.57 8.99
CA SER A 6 -1.39 -53.93 9.55
C SER A 6 -0.10 -54.26 10.29
N HIS A 7 1.06 -53.97 9.69
CA HIS A 7 2.36 -54.16 10.35
C HIS A 7 2.50 -53.30 11.61
N LEU A 8 2.06 -52.04 11.58
CA LEU A 8 2.10 -51.17 12.75
C LEU A 8 1.23 -51.72 13.88
N GLN A 9 -0.01 -52.13 13.59
CA GLN A 9 -0.97 -52.60 14.59
C GLN A 9 -0.63 -53.98 15.16
N HIS A 10 -0.18 -54.90 14.32
CA HIS A 10 -0.01 -56.31 14.70
C HIS A 10 1.43 -56.69 15.05
N VAL A 11 2.43 -55.94 14.54
CA VAL A 11 3.85 -56.26 14.75
C VAL A 11 4.53 -55.16 15.57
N PHE A 12 4.61 -53.94 15.07
CA PHE A 12 5.40 -52.88 15.70
C PHE A 12 4.85 -52.45 17.07
N ILE A 13 3.55 -52.16 17.17
CA ILE A 13 2.94 -51.70 18.44
C ILE A 13 3.05 -52.79 19.51
N PRO A 14 2.65 -54.06 19.29
CA PRO A 14 2.69 -55.06 20.34
C PRO A 14 4.10 -55.53 20.70
N GLN A 15 4.98 -55.68 19.69
CA GLN A 15 6.28 -56.32 19.90
C GLN A 15 7.36 -55.34 20.31
N PHE A 16 7.33 -54.10 19.80
CA PHE A 16 8.35 -53.10 20.07
C PHE A 16 7.82 -51.99 20.98
N TRP A 17 6.77 -51.28 20.57
CA TRP A 17 6.29 -50.10 21.30
C TRP A 17 5.79 -50.42 22.71
N ARG A 18 4.98 -51.48 22.86
CA ARG A 18 4.46 -51.92 24.17
C ARG A 18 5.56 -52.33 25.13
N LYS A 19 6.66 -52.89 24.62
CA LYS A 19 7.77 -53.36 25.45
C LYS A 19 8.74 -52.25 25.82
N GLN A 20 9.06 -51.36 24.88
CA GLN A 20 10.15 -50.40 25.04
C GLN A 20 9.70 -48.96 25.31
N LEU A 21 8.52 -48.56 24.83
CA LEU A 21 8.07 -47.17 24.84
C LEU A 21 6.81 -46.94 25.68
N THR A 22 6.25 -48.00 26.27
CA THR A 22 5.08 -47.86 27.15
C THR A 22 5.51 -47.45 28.54
N VAL A 23 5.06 -46.27 28.94
CA VAL A 23 5.25 -45.76 30.29
C VAL A 23 4.45 -46.65 31.24
N LYS A 24 5.16 -47.35 32.15
CA LYS A 24 4.52 -48.15 33.20
C LYS A 24 3.84 -47.20 34.19
N THR A 25 2.52 -47.30 34.32
CA THR A 25 1.78 -46.48 35.29
C THR A 25 2.15 -46.90 36.70
N ARG A 26 2.34 -45.93 37.60
CA ARG A 26 2.60 -46.19 39.03
C ARG A 26 1.33 -46.57 39.80
N THR A 27 0.18 -46.15 39.29
CA THR A 27 -1.15 -46.38 39.88
C THR A 27 -2.04 -47.05 38.83
N ALA A 28 -2.79 -48.07 39.23
CA ALA A 28 -3.71 -48.79 38.35
C ALA A 28 -5.04 -48.03 38.12
N ALA A 29 -5.42 -47.18 39.08
CA ALA A 29 -6.59 -46.31 38.95
C ALA A 29 -6.27 -45.10 38.06
N THR A 30 -7.19 -44.75 37.17
CA THR A 30 -7.09 -43.55 36.35
C THR A 30 -7.41 -42.32 37.20
N GLU A 31 -6.51 -41.34 37.25
CA GLU A 31 -6.80 -40.00 37.82
C GLU A 31 -7.68 -39.14 36.89
N TYR A 32 -8.12 -39.70 35.77
CA TYR A 32 -9.01 -39.06 34.83
C TYR A 32 -10.36 -38.79 35.51
N THR A 33 -10.61 -37.51 35.80
CA THR A 33 -11.92 -37.05 36.24
C THR A 33 -12.69 -36.56 35.02
N PRO A 34 -13.81 -37.21 34.64
CA PRO A 34 -14.61 -36.72 33.53
C PRO A 34 -15.14 -35.32 33.87
N LEU A 35 -15.00 -34.38 32.93
CA LEU A 35 -15.58 -33.05 33.08
C LEU A 35 -17.11 -33.17 33.15
N SER A 36 -17.73 -32.35 33.99
CA SER A 36 -19.19 -32.33 34.09
C SER A 36 -19.81 -31.92 32.75
N ARG A 37 -20.99 -32.46 32.43
CA ARG A 37 -21.69 -32.19 31.15
C ARG A 37 -22.09 -30.72 30.96
N HIS A 38 -22.08 -29.93 32.04
CA HIS A 38 -22.45 -28.51 32.03
C HIS A 38 -21.23 -27.60 31.90
N ILE A 39 -20.02 -28.16 31.89
CA ILE A 39 -18.79 -27.40 31.67
C ILE A 39 -18.66 -27.12 30.18
N ASN A 40 -18.67 -25.85 29.83
CA ASN A 40 -18.38 -25.40 28.48
C ASN A 40 -16.87 -25.49 28.21
N LEU A 41 -16.48 -26.39 27.31
CA LEU A 41 -15.08 -26.56 26.92
C LEU A 41 -14.51 -25.32 26.23
N ASP A 42 -15.36 -24.52 25.59
CA ASP A 42 -14.93 -23.29 24.92
C ASP A 42 -14.51 -22.21 25.92
N ASP A 43 -14.98 -22.28 27.17
CA ASP A 43 -14.53 -21.39 28.26
C ASP A 43 -13.23 -21.85 28.93
N ILE A 44 -12.85 -23.13 28.72
CA ILE A 44 -11.64 -23.74 29.28
C ILE A 44 -10.48 -23.68 28.29
N CYS A 45 -10.74 -24.04 27.03
CA CYS A 45 -9.74 -24.13 25.98
C CYS A 45 -9.48 -22.77 25.31
N ILE A 46 -9.22 -21.74 26.12
CA ILE A 46 -8.95 -20.37 25.68
C ILE A 46 -7.51 -19.97 25.92
N THR A 47 -6.97 -19.16 25.00
CA THR A 47 -5.72 -18.45 25.24
C THR A 47 -6.03 -17.12 25.91
N LYS A 48 -5.42 -16.87 27.07
CA LYS A 48 -5.56 -15.61 27.80
C LYS A 48 -4.34 -14.73 27.59
N VAL A 49 -4.57 -13.50 27.14
CA VAL A 49 -3.53 -12.48 26.95
C VAL A 49 -3.91 -11.24 27.74
N TYR A 50 -2.97 -10.72 28.53
CA TYR A 50 -3.18 -9.50 29.29
C TYR A 50 -2.65 -8.28 28.53
N ARG A 51 -3.45 -7.20 28.49
CA ARG A 51 -3.07 -5.91 27.91
C ARG A 51 -3.41 -4.78 28.87
N LYS A 52 -2.57 -3.75 28.91
CA LYS A 52 -2.86 -2.52 29.66
C LYS A 52 -3.68 -1.58 28.78
N ILE A 53 -4.71 -0.98 29.36
CA ILE A 53 -5.51 0.06 28.72
C ILE A 53 -4.71 1.37 28.71
N ARG A 54 -4.81 2.13 27.62
CA ARG A 54 -4.24 3.47 27.49
C ARG A 54 -5.13 4.55 28.14
N ASN A 55 -4.70 5.81 28.04
CA ASN A 55 -5.41 6.96 28.62
C ASN A 55 -6.75 7.23 27.91
N ASP A 56 -6.81 6.97 26.61
CA ASP A 56 -7.98 7.12 25.74
C ASP A 56 -8.93 5.91 25.80
N HIS A 57 -8.76 5.00 26.77
CA HIS A 57 -9.53 3.77 26.90
C HIS A 57 -9.42 2.81 25.70
N THR A 58 -8.33 2.89 24.93
CA THR A 58 -8.03 1.94 23.85
C THR A 58 -7.01 0.87 24.29
N PHE A 59 -7.03 -0.27 23.60
CA PHE A 59 -6.00 -1.32 23.73
C PHE A 59 -5.67 -1.94 22.37
N SER A 60 -4.47 -2.50 22.22
CA SER A 60 -4.07 -3.23 21.00
C SER A 60 -4.40 -4.71 21.08
N CYS A 61 -4.97 -5.23 19.99
CA CYS A 61 -5.13 -6.66 19.74
C CYS A 61 -4.96 -6.94 18.24
N GLY A 62 -4.19 -7.95 17.85
CA GLY A 62 -4.08 -8.37 16.45
C GLY A 62 -3.70 -7.26 15.45
N ASN A 63 -2.74 -6.41 15.81
CA ASN A 63 -2.29 -5.25 15.01
C ASN A 63 -3.36 -4.16 14.77
N LYS A 64 -4.46 -4.19 15.53
CA LYS A 64 -5.55 -3.21 15.50
C LYS A 64 -5.77 -2.62 16.89
N PHE A 65 -6.41 -1.47 16.94
CA PHE A 65 -6.84 -0.84 18.18
C PHE A 65 -8.33 -1.03 18.41
N TYR A 66 -8.70 -1.19 19.67
CA TYR A 66 -10.08 -1.33 20.08
C TYR A 66 -10.40 -0.34 21.18
N PHE A 67 -11.51 0.37 21.03
CA PHE A 67 -12.05 1.29 22.03
C PHE A 67 -13.05 0.56 22.92
N ILE A 68 -13.04 0.85 24.21
CA ILE A 68 -13.95 0.23 25.18
C ILE A 68 -15.21 1.11 25.30
N GLU A 69 -16.33 0.62 24.78
CA GLU A 69 -17.62 1.34 24.76
C GLU A 69 -18.47 1.11 26.01
N SER A 70 -18.14 0.09 26.81
CA SER A 70 -18.93 -0.24 27.99
C SER A 70 -19.05 0.95 28.96
N PRO A 71 -20.24 1.16 29.57
CA PRO A 71 -20.42 2.20 30.57
C PRO A 71 -19.63 1.84 31.82
N ILE A 72 -18.53 2.54 32.07
CA ILE A 72 -17.67 2.32 33.24
C ILE A 72 -17.85 3.49 34.20
N LYS A 73 -18.10 3.19 35.48
CA LYS A 73 -18.32 4.19 36.54
C LYS A 73 -17.07 5.05 36.82
N HIS A 74 -15.88 4.48 36.64
CA HIS A 74 -14.59 5.12 36.87
C HIS A 74 -13.62 4.78 35.74
N SER A 75 -12.68 5.68 35.43
CA SER A 75 -11.65 5.41 34.42
C SER A 75 -10.87 4.13 34.77
N ILE A 76 -10.70 3.27 33.77
CA ILE A 76 -9.89 2.04 33.85
C ILE A 76 -8.57 2.17 33.08
N ALA A 77 -8.17 3.40 32.75
CA ALA A 77 -6.87 3.68 32.14
C ALA A 77 -5.73 3.06 32.98
N HIS A 78 -4.71 2.55 32.28
CA HIS A 78 -3.55 1.84 32.84
C HIS A 78 -3.83 0.49 33.52
N GLN A 79 -5.09 0.08 33.65
CA GLN A 79 -5.45 -1.21 34.23
C GLN A 79 -5.27 -2.34 33.22
N LYS A 80 -5.08 -3.58 33.72
CA LYS A 80 -4.92 -4.77 32.89
C LYS A 80 -6.29 -5.36 32.55
N ILE A 81 -6.52 -5.65 31.27
CA ILE A 81 -7.65 -6.43 30.78
C ILE A 81 -7.23 -7.82 30.34
N GLU A 82 -8.18 -8.73 30.40
CA GLU A 82 -8.07 -10.11 29.91
C GLU A 82 -8.64 -10.21 28.50
N ILE A 83 -7.80 -10.49 27.51
CA ILE A 83 -8.22 -10.83 26.16
C ILE A 83 -8.26 -12.34 26.06
N ARG A 84 -9.43 -12.90 25.74
CA ARG A 84 -9.65 -14.34 25.57
C ARG A 84 -9.83 -14.63 24.09
N GLN A 85 -9.03 -15.56 23.58
CA GLN A 85 -9.11 -16.03 22.19
C GLN A 85 -9.47 -17.52 22.18
N GLY A 86 -10.57 -17.85 21.52
CA GLY A 86 -11.05 -19.22 21.31
C GLY A 86 -10.74 -19.74 19.91
N LYS A 87 -11.35 -20.87 19.53
CA LYS A 87 -11.12 -21.56 18.24
C LYS A 87 -11.56 -20.76 17.01
N ASN A 88 -12.47 -19.80 17.16
CA ASN A 88 -13.12 -19.09 16.03
C ASN A 88 -12.47 -17.73 15.71
N GLU A 89 -11.22 -17.48 16.15
CA GLU A 89 -10.45 -16.24 15.97
C GLU A 89 -11.07 -14.94 16.54
N GLN A 90 -12.34 -14.96 16.94
CA GLN A 90 -12.99 -13.85 17.60
C GLN A 90 -12.49 -13.74 19.05
N PHE A 91 -11.95 -12.58 19.40
CA PHE A 91 -11.52 -12.32 20.76
C PHE A 91 -12.65 -11.68 21.58
N SER A 92 -12.61 -11.91 22.89
CA SER A 92 -13.46 -11.24 23.86
C SER A 92 -12.61 -10.59 24.94
N ALA A 93 -12.91 -9.34 25.28
CA ALA A 93 -12.19 -8.59 26.30
C ALA A 93 -12.97 -8.61 27.62
N TYR A 94 -12.28 -8.85 28.72
CA TYR A 94 -12.85 -8.86 30.07
C TYR A 94 -12.06 -7.96 31.00
N PHE A 95 -12.77 -7.33 31.93
CA PHE A 95 -12.19 -6.59 33.04
C PHE A 95 -12.90 -6.99 34.34
N ALA A 96 -12.14 -7.42 35.35
CA ALA A 96 -12.68 -7.90 36.63
C ALA A 96 -13.82 -8.93 36.49
N GLY A 97 -13.70 -9.85 35.53
CA GLY A 97 -14.71 -10.88 35.25
C GLY A 97 -15.91 -10.45 34.41
N ARG A 98 -16.04 -9.16 34.08
CA ARG A 98 -17.10 -8.62 33.21
C ARG A 98 -16.62 -8.49 31.77
N GLN A 99 -17.43 -8.95 30.81
CA GLN A 99 -17.16 -8.76 29.38
C GLN A 99 -17.34 -7.30 28.98
N LEU A 100 -16.38 -6.76 28.24
CA LEU A 100 -16.38 -5.41 27.71
C LEU A 100 -16.96 -5.40 26.30
N GLN A 101 -17.78 -4.39 26.00
CA GLN A 101 -18.13 -4.04 24.62
C GLN A 101 -16.99 -3.21 24.02
N VAL A 102 -16.51 -3.65 22.85
CA VAL A 102 -15.35 -3.06 22.20
C VAL A 102 -15.62 -2.85 20.71
N SER A 103 -15.19 -1.71 20.18
CA SER A 103 -15.26 -1.39 18.75
C SER A 103 -13.86 -1.18 18.17
N GLU A 104 -13.68 -1.57 16.92
CA GLU A 104 -12.40 -1.37 16.22
C GLU A 104 -12.20 0.12 15.93
N VAL A 105 -11.11 0.68 16.44
CA VAL A 105 -10.70 2.05 16.12
C VAL A 105 -10.14 2.05 14.72
N THR A 106 -10.92 2.60 13.79
CA THR A 106 -10.44 2.85 12.43
C THR A 106 -9.69 4.17 12.44
N GLU A 107 -8.37 4.13 12.20
CA GLU A 107 -7.59 5.35 12.03
C GLU A 107 -8.11 6.09 10.77
N PRO A 108 -8.28 7.43 10.83
CA PRO A 108 -8.68 8.18 9.64
C PRO A 108 -7.62 7.99 8.55
N VAL A 109 -8.05 7.54 7.38
CA VAL A 109 -7.16 7.43 6.21
C VAL A 109 -6.62 8.82 5.92
N LYS A 110 -5.28 8.98 5.93
CA LYS A 110 -4.65 10.23 5.50
C LYS A 110 -5.01 10.46 4.04
N THR A 111 -5.82 11.48 3.77
CA THR A 111 -6.14 11.90 2.41
C THR A 111 -4.86 12.30 1.68
N SER A 112 -4.79 12.07 0.36
CA SER A 112 -3.63 12.49 -0.42
C SER A 112 -3.47 14.02 -0.37
N MET A 113 -2.24 14.52 -0.51
CA MET A 113 -1.98 15.98 -0.51
C MET A 113 -2.78 16.69 -1.60
N GLU A 114 -2.96 16.04 -2.76
CA GLU A 114 -3.75 16.59 -3.87
C GLU A 114 -5.22 16.74 -3.52
N ASP A 115 -5.79 15.77 -2.80
CA ASP A 115 -7.19 15.82 -2.39
C ASP A 115 -7.42 16.89 -1.31
N ILE A 116 -6.44 17.13 -0.43
CA ILE A 116 -6.47 18.23 0.55
C ILE A 116 -6.49 19.59 -0.16
N ASP A 117 -5.67 19.76 -1.20
CA ASP A 117 -5.62 21.02 -1.95
C ASP A 117 -6.89 21.25 -2.77
N VAL A 118 -7.50 20.20 -3.33
CA VAL A 118 -8.83 20.30 -3.96
C VAL A 118 -9.89 20.66 -2.92
N GLN A 119 -9.88 20.03 -1.74
CA GLN A 119 -10.84 20.32 -0.68
C GLN A 119 -10.77 21.78 -0.24
N LYS A 120 -9.56 22.32 -0.03
CA LYS A 120 -9.39 23.75 0.30
C LYS A 120 -10.00 24.66 -0.77
N LYS A 121 -9.80 24.37 -2.06
CA LYS A 121 -10.39 25.16 -3.15
C LYS A 121 -11.92 25.08 -3.12
N LEU A 122 -12.48 23.91 -2.85
CA LEU A 122 -13.92 23.71 -2.69
C LEU A 122 -14.47 24.48 -1.49
N ASP A 123 -13.76 24.47 -0.36
CA ASP A 123 -14.17 25.18 0.85
C ASP A 123 -14.22 26.70 0.64
N VAL A 124 -13.28 27.26 -0.12
CA VAL A 124 -13.29 28.69 -0.47
C VAL A 124 -14.47 29.04 -1.36
N LEU A 125 -14.82 28.17 -2.32
CA LEU A 125 -16.01 28.37 -3.15
C LEU A 125 -17.29 28.27 -2.32
N ALA A 126 -17.38 27.30 -1.42
CA ALA A 126 -18.50 27.16 -0.50
C ALA A 126 -18.62 28.37 0.45
N LEU A 127 -17.49 28.93 0.91
CA LEU A 127 -17.48 30.16 1.69
C LEU A 127 -18.01 31.35 0.88
N ALA A 128 -17.60 31.48 -0.39
CA ALA A 128 -18.09 32.53 -1.28
C ALA A 128 -19.60 32.42 -1.52
N ASP A 129 -20.13 31.20 -1.69
CA ASP A 129 -21.57 30.98 -1.86
C ASP A 129 -22.36 31.27 -0.57
N LYS A 130 -21.81 30.92 0.61
CA LYS A 130 -22.42 31.23 1.92
C LYS A 130 -22.51 32.74 2.18
N LEU A 131 -21.47 33.49 1.82
CA LEU A 131 -21.42 34.94 2.00
C LEU A 131 -22.16 35.71 0.90
N GLY A 132 -22.41 35.08 -0.25
CA GLY A 132 -22.91 35.77 -1.45
C GLY A 132 -21.93 36.79 -2.03
N ASN A 133 -20.71 36.88 -1.49
CA ASN A 133 -19.71 37.89 -1.83
C ASN A 133 -18.32 37.27 -2.02
N PHE A 134 -17.86 37.25 -3.28
CA PHE A 134 -16.54 36.73 -3.64
C PHE A 134 -15.38 37.58 -3.12
N ALA A 135 -15.56 38.89 -2.96
CA ALA A 135 -14.49 39.77 -2.46
C ALA A 135 -14.22 39.50 -0.97
N GLU A 136 -15.28 39.37 -0.18
CA GLU A 136 -15.20 39.06 1.24
C GLU A 136 -14.63 37.66 1.50
N ALA A 137 -15.09 36.66 0.75
CA ALA A 137 -14.53 35.31 0.80
C ALA A 137 -13.04 35.29 0.42
N SER A 138 -12.62 36.13 -0.52
CA SER A 138 -11.20 36.27 -0.92
C SER A 138 -10.37 36.88 0.21
N CYS A 139 -10.88 37.90 0.90
CA CYS A 139 -10.20 38.50 2.05
C CYS A 139 -10.06 37.51 3.23
N LEU A 140 -11.10 36.71 3.50
CA LEU A 140 -11.09 35.73 4.59
C LEU A 140 -10.22 34.50 4.30
N SER A 141 -10.21 34.03 3.05
CA SER A 141 -9.45 32.84 2.63
C SER A 141 -8.00 33.13 2.23
N GLY A 142 -7.65 34.39 1.96
CA GLY A 142 -6.36 34.79 1.42
C GLY A 142 -6.14 34.39 -0.05
N VAL A 143 -7.17 33.89 -0.74
CA VAL A 143 -7.11 33.53 -2.16
C VAL A 143 -7.59 34.71 -3.00
N SER A 144 -6.87 35.05 -4.08
CA SER A 144 -7.28 36.17 -4.94
C SER A 144 -8.64 35.93 -5.59
N ARG A 145 -9.41 37.02 -5.73
CA ARG A 145 -10.73 37.02 -6.38
C ARG A 145 -10.68 36.37 -7.76
N ASP A 146 -9.68 36.70 -8.57
CA ASP A 146 -9.50 36.12 -9.91
C ASP A 146 -9.29 34.59 -9.87
N THR A 147 -8.48 34.10 -8.91
CA THR A 147 -8.26 32.66 -8.72
C THR A 147 -9.56 31.94 -8.34
N ASN A 148 -10.38 32.55 -7.49
CA ASN A 148 -11.69 32.00 -7.12
C ASN A 148 -12.64 31.91 -8.33
N TYR A 149 -12.66 32.92 -9.21
CA TYR A 149 -13.43 32.82 -10.46
C TYR A 149 -12.91 31.73 -11.39
N ARG A 150 -11.58 31.57 -11.52
CA ARG A 150 -10.98 30.48 -12.30
C ARG A 150 -11.34 29.12 -11.74
N HIS A 151 -11.28 28.92 -10.42
CA HIS A 151 -11.69 27.68 -9.77
C HIS A 151 -13.19 27.40 -9.96
N ARG A 152 -14.05 28.41 -9.82
CA ARG A 152 -15.48 28.26 -10.09
C ARG A 152 -15.75 27.82 -11.53
N ARG A 153 -15.00 28.36 -12.49
CA ARG A 153 -15.10 27.99 -13.90
C ARG A 153 -14.66 26.54 -14.12
N LEU A 154 -13.49 26.16 -13.61
CA LEU A 154 -12.97 24.79 -13.71
C LEU A 154 -13.92 23.76 -13.08
N LEU A 155 -14.50 24.11 -11.92
CA LEU A 155 -15.48 23.26 -11.23
C LEU A 155 -16.75 23.05 -12.08
N LYS A 156 -17.21 24.08 -12.80
CA LYS A 156 -18.36 23.99 -13.71
C LYS A 156 -18.05 23.16 -14.96
N GLU A 157 -16.84 23.27 -15.50
CA GLU A 157 -16.44 22.62 -16.75
C GLU A 157 -16.07 21.13 -16.55
N GLY A 158 -15.41 20.78 -15.45
CA GLY A 158 -14.87 19.42 -15.25
C GLY A 158 -14.94 18.89 -13.82
N GLY A 159 -15.82 19.45 -12.99
CA GLY A 159 -16.06 18.98 -11.62
C GLY A 159 -14.85 19.14 -10.70
N SER A 160 -14.82 18.36 -9.62
CA SER A 160 -13.74 18.39 -8.62
C SER A 160 -12.38 17.98 -9.21
N ASN A 161 -12.36 17.08 -10.20
CA ASN A 161 -11.14 16.64 -10.84
C ASN A 161 -10.43 17.75 -11.63
N ALA A 162 -11.18 18.70 -12.20
CA ALA A 162 -10.60 19.85 -12.89
C ALA A 162 -9.87 20.84 -11.96
N LEU A 163 -10.14 20.77 -10.65
CA LEU A 163 -9.41 21.57 -9.65
C LEU A 163 -8.05 20.97 -9.27
N LYS A 164 -7.77 19.73 -9.67
CA LYS A 164 -6.44 19.12 -9.50
C LYS A 164 -5.41 19.87 -10.34
N ARG A 165 -4.17 19.85 -9.88
CA ARG A 165 -3.06 20.44 -10.63
C ARG A 165 -2.90 19.69 -11.95
N GLN A 166 -3.15 20.37 -13.06
CA GLN A 166 -2.91 19.82 -14.39
C GLN A 166 -1.45 20.09 -14.76
N GLU A 167 -0.66 19.02 -14.82
CA GLU A 167 0.64 19.07 -15.49
C GLU A 167 0.39 18.96 -16.99
N THR A 168 0.94 19.87 -17.79
CA THR A 168 0.89 19.76 -19.24
C THR A 168 1.86 18.66 -19.69
N PRO A 169 1.37 17.48 -20.11
CA PRO A 169 2.26 16.40 -20.45
C PRO A 169 3.01 16.74 -21.74
N ASN A 170 4.31 16.41 -21.77
CA ASN A 170 5.11 16.31 -22.99
C ASN A 170 5.28 17.62 -23.80
N LEU A 171 5.44 18.76 -23.13
CA LEU A 171 5.87 20.00 -23.80
C LEU A 171 7.30 19.84 -24.34
N ARG A 172 7.44 19.78 -25.67
CA ARG A 172 8.73 19.85 -26.35
C ARG A 172 9.25 21.29 -26.28
N HIS A 173 10.43 21.47 -25.71
CA HIS A 173 11.04 22.80 -25.59
C HIS A 173 11.42 23.36 -26.97
N LYS A 174 11.22 24.67 -27.20
CA LYS A 174 11.52 25.32 -28.50
C LYS A 174 13.00 25.22 -28.90
N ASN A 175 13.91 25.17 -27.93
CA ASN A 175 15.35 25.00 -28.18
C ASN A 175 15.75 23.52 -28.38
N CYS A 176 14.80 22.58 -28.46
CA CYS A 176 15.12 21.22 -28.88
C CYS A 176 15.52 21.21 -30.35
N THR A 177 16.41 20.28 -30.71
CA THR A 177 16.77 19.99 -32.10
C THR A 177 15.51 19.75 -32.93
N GLU A 178 15.51 20.12 -34.21
CA GLU A 178 14.39 19.83 -35.10
C GLU A 178 14.04 18.34 -35.14
N LEU A 179 12.74 18.03 -35.25
CA LEU A 179 12.24 16.65 -35.15
C LEU A 179 12.80 15.76 -36.27
N SER A 180 12.98 16.32 -37.47
CA SER A 180 13.59 15.63 -38.61
C SER A 180 15.03 15.16 -38.31
N ILE A 181 15.84 16.04 -37.74
CA ILE A 181 17.22 15.75 -37.36
C ILE A 181 17.24 14.71 -36.23
N GLU A 182 16.37 14.88 -35.23
CA GLU A 182 16.26 13.93 -34.11
C GLU A 182 15.90 12.52 -34.59
N ASN A 183 14.88 12.39 -35.45
CA ASN A 183 14.46 11.11 -35.99
C ASN A 183 15.56 10.44 -36.81
N THR A 184 16.29 11.21 -37.63
CA THR A 184 17.42 10.71 -38.41
C THR A 184 18.52 10.17 -37.49
N VAL A 185 18.89 10.93 -36.46
CA VAL A 185 19.90 10.52 -35.48
C VAL A 185 19.45 9.29 -34.71
N VAL A 186 18.18 9.20 -34.31
CA VAL A 186 17.60 8.05 -33.62
C VAL A 186 17.67 6.81 -34.51
N GLN A 187 17.22 6.92 -35.76
CA GLN A 187 17.22 5.81 -36.72
C GLN A 187 18.63 5.30 -36.98
N PHE A 188 19.56 6.21 -37.27
CA PHE A 188 20.97 5.89 -37.48
C PHE A 188 21.59 5.21 -36.25
N SER A 189 21.22 5.64 -35.05
CA SER A 189 21.70 5.07 -33.78
C SER A 189 21.10 3.70 -33.47
N ILE A 190 19.95 3.35 -34.06
CA ILE A 190 19.31 2.04 -33.96
C ILE A 190 19.94 1.06 -34.95
N GLU A 191 20.24 1.52 -36.17
CA GLU A 191 20.93 0.73 -37.19
C GLU A 191 22.37 0.40 -36.79
N TYR A 192 23.08 1.38 -36.21
CA TYR A 192 24.47 1.24 -35.76
C TYR A 192 24.63 1.49 -34.24
N PRO A 193 24.11 0.60 -33.38
CA PRO A 193 24.02 0.83 -31.94
C PRO A 193 25.39 0.89 -31.25
N HIS A 194 26.44 0.37 -31.88
CA HIS A 194 27.80 0.34 -31.32
C HIS A 194 28.55 1.67 -31.47
N LEU A 195 28.08 2.59 -32.31
CA LEU A 195 28.79 3.84 -32.58
C LEU A 195 28.68 4.81 -31.40
N GLY A 196 29.78 5.50 -31.09
CA GLY A 196 29.79 6.58 -30.09
C GLY A 196 29.26 7.89 -30.66
N GLN A 197 28.91 8.83 -29.78
CA GLN A 197 28.31 10.12 -30.13
C GLN A 197 29.11 10.93 -31.18
N GLN A 198 30.44 10.88 -31.13
CA GLN A 198 31.32 11.55 -32.10
C GLN A 198 31.21 10.93 -33.50
N LYS A 199 31.23 9.60 -33.58
CA LYS A 199 31.15 8.87 -34.85
C LYS A 199 29.77 9.04 -35.49
N VAL A 200 28.71 9.03 -34.68
CA VAL A 200 27.34 9.29 -35.17
C VAL A 200 27.22 10.70 -35.73
N ALA A 201 27.70 11.73 -35.02
CA ALA A 201 27.69 13.10 -35.52
C ALA A 201 28.42 13.24 -36.87
N LEU A 202 29.62 12.67 -36.98
CA LEU A 202 30.43 12.75 -38.20
C LEU A 202 29.78 12.03 -39.38
N LYS A 203 29.22 10.84 -39.15
CA LYS A 203 28.52 10.07 -40.20
C LYS A 203 27.20 10.73 -40.62
N VAL A 204 26.41 11.22 -39.66
CA VAL A 204 25.16 11.92 -39.97
C VAL A 204 25.40 13.16 -40.82
N LYS A 205 26.49 13.89 -40.55
CA LYS A 205 26.92 15.02 -41.38
C LYS A 205 27.33 14.58 -42.79
N ALA A 206 28.08 13.49 -42.91
CA ALA A 206 28.58 12.99 -44.20
C ALA A 206 27.47 12.38 -45.08
N GLU A 207 26.56 11.60 -44.49
CA GLU A 207 25.54 10.83 -45.21
C GLU A 207 24.26 11.65 -45.47
N TYR A 208 23.87 12.51 -44.53
CA TYR A 208 22.60 13.26 -44.60
C TYR A 208 22.77 14.78 -44.67
N GLY A 209 24.01 15.30 -44.65
CA GLY A 209 24.28 16.74 -44.70
C GLY A 209 23.82 17.53 -43.46
N MET A 210 23.45 16.85 -42.37
CA MET A 210 22.94 17.50 -41.16
C MET A 210 24.09 17.74 -40.16
N ASP A 211 24.33 19.00 -39.80
CA ASP A 211 25.36 19.33 -38.82
C ASP A 211 24.81 19.24 -37.39
N ILE A 212 25.30 18.26 -36.62
CA ILE A 212 24.95 18.09 -35.21
C ILE A 212 26.20 17.85 -34.38
N SER A 213 26.28 18.52 -33.23
CA SER A 213 27.39 18.31 -32.30
C SER A 213 27.29 16.94 -31.61
N PRO A 214 28.41 16.33 -31.20
CA PRO A 214 28.39 15.09 -30.41
C PRO A 214 27.58 15.22 -29.11
N GLY A 215 27.58 16.40 -28.49
CA GLY A 215 26.73 16.71 -27.33
C GLY A 215 25.24 16.77 -27.68
N GLY A 216 24.90 17.27 -28.87
CA GLY A 216 23.53 17.25 -29.40
C GLY A 216 23.02 15.82 -29.60
N VAL A 217 23.83 14.92 -30.17
CA VAL A 217 23.51 13.49 -30.30
C VAL A 217 23.25 12.85 -28.93
N ARG A 218 24.11 13.12 -27.94
CA ARG A 218 23.90 12.63 -26.57
C ARG A 218 22.60 13.13 -25.95
N SER A 219 22.28 14.40 -26.18
CA SER A 219 21.07 15.02 -25.63
C SER A 219 19.81 14.40 -26.24
N ILE A 220 19.83 14.07 -27.54
CA ILE A 220 18.79 13.28 -28.20
C ILE A 220 18.67 11.90 -27.55
N TRP A 221 19.79 11.19 -27.36
CA TRP A 221 19.76 9.87 -26.74
C TRP A 221 19.19 9.86 -25.33
N LEU A 222 19.48 10.87 -24.51
CA LEU A 222 18.93 10.99 -23.17
C LEU A 222 17.42 11.20 -23.19
N ARG A 223 16.91 12.08 -24.06
CA ARG A 223 15.46 12.30 -24.23
C ARG A 223 14.72 11.06 -24.72
N GLN A 224 15.40 10.27 -25.56
CA GLN A 224 14.87 9.06 -26.18
C GLN A 224 15.17 7.79 -25.37
N ASN A 225 15.69 7.90 -24.14
CA ASN A 225 16.06 6.78 -23.27
C ASN A 225 16.97 5.72 -23.95
N MET A 226 17.95 6.18 -24.72
CA MET A 226 18.86 5.35 -25.53
C MET A 226 20.33 5.79 -25.41
N ASN A 227 20.70 6.25 -24.21
CA ASN A 227 22.02 6.77 -23.85
C ASN A 227 23.13 5.70 -23.80
N THR A 228 22.78 4.43 -23.59
CA THR A 228 23.74 3.32 -23.56
C THR A 228 23.62 2.44 -24.80
N THR A 229 24.70 1.78 -25.17
CA THR A 229 24.73 0.80 -26.26
C THR A 229 23.73 -0.34 -26.02
N ALA A 230 23.59 -0.81 -24.78
CA ALA A 230 22.63 -1.84 -24.41
C ALA A 230 21.17 -1.41 -24.70
N LEU A 231 20.81 -0.17 -24.35
CA LEU A 231 19.48 0.38 -24.64
C LEU A 231 19.22 0.54 -26.14
N ARG A 232 20.23 0.96 -26.91
CA ARG A 232 20.14 1.04 -28.37
C ARG A 232 19.96 -0.34 -29.02
N VAL A 233 20.72 -1.34 -28.59
CA VAL A 233 20.56 -2.73 -29.05
C VAL A 233 19.19 -3.29 -28.67
N ALA A 234 18.72 -3.05 -27.45
CA ALA A 234 17.40 -3.48 -27.00
C ALA A 234 16.28 -2.87 -27.87
N ARG A 235 16.38 -1.57 -28.16
CA ARG A 235 15.44 -0.85 -29.03
C ARG A 235 15.48 -1.35 -30.48
N ALA A 236 16.67 -1.68 -31.00
CA ALA A 236 16.81 -2.28 -32.32
C ALA A 236 16.13 -3.66 -32.41
N LYS A 237 16.34 -4.51 -31.39
CA LYS A 237 15.70 -5.82 -31.30
C LYS A 237 14.18 -5.73 -31.18
N SER A 238 13.66 -4.80 -30.39
CA SER A 238 12.21 -4.64 -30.25
C SER A 238 11.54 -4.25 -31.56
N ILE A 239 12.19 -3.39 -32.36
CA ILE A 239 11.67 -2.98 -33.68
C ILE A 239 11.62 -4.18 -34.64
N GLN A 240 12.64 -5.04 -34.62
CA GLN A 240 12.70 -6.25 -35.45
C GLN A 240 11.66 -7.31 -35.05
N GLN A 241 11.20 -7.33 -33.81
CA GLN A 241 10.16 -8.27 -33.35
C GLN A 241 8.74 -7.80 -33.69
N THR A 242 8.56 -6.49 -33.91
CA THR A 242 7.27 -5.88 -34.25
C THR A 242 7.04 -5.72 -35.76
N ALA A 243 8.07 -5.96 -36.58
CA ALA A 243 8.04 -5.90 -38.03
C ALA A 243 7.88 -7.30 -38.64
#